data_AF-D4U0W7-F1
#
_entry.id   AF-D4U0W7-F1
#
_cell.length_a   1.000
_cell.length_b   1.000
_cell.length_c   1.000
_cell.angle_alpha   90.00
_cell.angle_beta   90.00
_cell.angle_gamma   90.00
#
_symmetry.space_group_name_H-M   'P 1'
#
loop_
_entity.id
_entity.type
_entity.pdbx_description
1 polymer ?
#
loop_
_entity_poly.entity_id
_entity_poly.type
_entity_poly.pdbx_seq_one_letter_code
_entity_poly.pdbx_strand_id
1 'polypeptide(L)'
;MDTRNETLASYVLVTQVGALRRARLRQRPIVIPGEAPSPQQWTIADTRWPRVKRYTSATDPTMVVESVNSLELRQTLFATQFPLEDYVDSFMDPDANPVLAPYLSSVEPHLEHLRHAGVKLPSDADYLEGTR
;
A
#
# COMPACT_ATOMS: atom_id res chain seq x y z
N MET A 1 -7.93 11.02 3.08
CA MET A 1 -7.61 11.35 4.49
C MET A 1 -7.31 12.84 4.63
N ASP A 2 -7.79 13.51 5.69
CA ASP A 2 -7.42 14.90 6.00
C ASP A 2 -6.23 14.93 6.96
N THR A 3 -5.20 15.71 6.64
CA THR A 3 -4.02 15.93 7.50
C THR A 3 -3.57 17.40 7.42
N ARG A 4 -3.06 17.93 8.53
CA ARG A 4 -2.45 19.27 8.59
C ARG A 4 -0.92 19.22 8.58
N ASN A 5 -0.35 18.03 8.53
CA ASN A 5 1.09 17.82 8.44
C ASN A 5 1.46 17.60 6.97
N GLU A 6 2.33 18.46 6.45
CA GLU A 6 2.74 18.47 5.04
C GLU A 6 3.42 17.16 4.63
N THR A 7 4.29 16.61 5.49
CA THR A 7 4.97 15.33 5.25
C THR A 7 3.97 14.21 5.02
N LEU A 8 2.97 14.07 5.91
CA LEU A 8 1.91 13.08 5.75
C LEU A 8 1.08 13.31 4.48
N ALA A 9 0.77 14.57 4.16
CA ALA A 9 0.07 14.90 2.92
C ALA A 9 0.85 14.45 1.68
N SER A 10 2.17 14.64 1.67
CA SER A 10 3.03 14.18 0.59
C SER A 10 2.97 12.67 0.40
N TYR A 11 3.06 11.87 1.47
CA TYR A 11 2.97 10.40 1.36
C TYR A 11 1.62 9.92 0.82
N VAL A 12 0.52 10.57 1.21
CA VAL A 12 -0.82 10.26 0.67
C VAL A 12 -0.87 10.54 -0.83
N LEU A 13 -0.39 11.72 -1.25
CA LEU A 13 -0.40 12.13 -2.65
C LEU A 13 0.50 11.23 -3.51
N VAL A 14 1.71 10.93 -3.04
CA VAL A 14 2.64 10.01 -3.71
C VAL A 14 1.99 8.64 -3.90
N THR A 15 1.31 8.12 -2.88
CA THR A 15 0.63 6.83 -2.97
C THR A 15 -0.44 6.83 -4.08
N GLN A 16 -1.30 7.85 -4.11
CA GLN A 16 -2.40 7.92 -5.07
C GLN A 16 -1.90 8.16 -6.50
N VAL A 17 -1.03 9.15 -6.69
CA VAL A 17 -0.51 9.53 -8.01
C VAL A 17 0.48 8.50 -8.52
N GLY A 18 1.31 7.94 -7.65
CA GLY A 18 2.26 6.87 -7.95
C GLY A 18 1.56 5.60 -8.42
N ALA A 19 0.52 5.14 -7.72
CA ALA A 19 -0.28 3.99 -8.14
C ALA A 19 -0.94 4.22 -9.51
N LEU A 20 -1.48 5.41 -9.76
CA LEU A 20 -2.04 5.76 -11.07
C LEU A 20 -0.97 5.77 -12.17
N ARG A 21 0.22 6.30 -11.88
CA ARG A 21 1.34 6.33 -12.83
C ARG A 21 1.79 4.91 -13.19
N ARG A 22 1.94 4.02 -12.21
CA ARG A 22 2.25 2.60 -12.43
C ARG A 22 1.26 1.92 -13.34
N ALA A 23 -0.03 2.13 -13.09
CA ALA A 23 -1.09 1.56 -13.91
C ALA A 23 -0.99 2.03 -15.37
N ARG A 24 -0.70 3.32 -15.60
CA ARG A 24 -0.49 3.88 -16.95
C ARG A 24 0.74 3.28 -17.65
N LEU A 25 1.80 2.97 -16.89
CA LEU A 25 3.00 2.31 -17.38
C LEU A 25 2.83 0.78 -17.53
N ARG A 26 1.66 0.24 -17.20
CA ARG A 26 1.37 -1.22 -17.19
C ARG A 26 2.36 -2.01 -16.32
N GLN A 27 2.87 -1.39 -15.27
CA GLN A 27 3.70 -2.07 -14.28
C GLN A 27 2.82 -2.92 -13.36
N ARG A 28 3.43 -3.93 -12.73
CA ARG A 28 2.72 -4.80 -11.78
C ARG A 28 2.18 -3.96 -10.61
N PRO A 29 0.99 -4.30 -10.08
CA PRO A 29 0.48 -3.70 -8.86
C PRO A 29 1.51 -3.83 -7.73
N ILE A 30 1.43 -2.96 -6.73
CA ILE A 30 2.29 -2.99 -5.55
C ILE A 30 1.42 -3.29 -4.32
N VAL A 31 1.99 -4.00 -3.35
CA VAL A 31 1.41 -4.08 -1.99
C VAL A 31 2.09 -3.05 -1.11
N ILE A 32 1.28 -2.19 -0.51
CA ILE A 32 1.72 -1.34 0.59
C ILE A 32 1.22 -2.02 1.88
N PRO A 33 2.14 -2.44 2.77
CA PRO A 33 1.77 -3.01 4.05
C PRO A 33 0.81 -2.12 4.83
N GLY A 34 -0.23 -2.75 5.37
CA GLY A 34 -1.26 -2.09 6.18
C GLY A 34 -1.23 -2.61 7.61
N GLU A 35 -0.06 -2.98 8.15
CA GLU A 35 0.06 -3.53 9.49
C GLU A 35 -0.36 -2.51 10.56
N ALA A 36 -0.71 -3.00 11.75
CA ALA A 36 -1.05 -2.11 12.86
C ALA A 36 0.16 -1.22 13.21
N PRO A 37 -0.05 0.08 13.53
CA PRO A 37 1.06 0.97 13.85
C PRO A 37 1.83 0.45 15.07
N SER A 38 3.16 0.33 14.92
CA SER A 38 4.01 -0.17 16.00
C SER A 38 4.11 0.85 17.14
N PRO A 39 3.95 0.42 18.41
CA PRO A 39 4.18 1.28 19.57
C PRO A 39 5.62 1.83 19.67
N GLN A 40 6.57 1.19 18.98
CA GLN A 40 7.97 1.66 18.92
C GLN A 40 8.13 2.89 18.01
N GLN A 41 7.20 3.08 17.08
CA GLN A 41 7.25 4.14 16.07
C GLN A 41 6.20 5.22 16.32
N TRP A 42 5.09 4.85 16.97
CA TRP A 42 3.94 5.71 17.15
C TRP A 42 3.42 5.66 18.59
N THR A 43 3.27 6.84 19.19
CA THR A 43 2.46 7.00 20.40
C THR A 43 1.00 7.18 19.97
N ILE A 44 0.11 6.35 20.52
CA ILE A 44 -1.32 6.37 20.20
C ILE A 44 -2.09 6.85 21.44
N ALA A 45 -2.82 7.95 21.30
CA ALA A 45 -3.61 8.53 22.37
C ALA A 45 -5.10 8.62 22.01
N ASP A 46 -5.94 8.56 23.02
CA ASP A 46 -7.37 8.83 22.87
C ASP A 46 -7.61 10.29 22.51
N THR A 47 -8.61 10.51 21.66
CA THR A 47 -9.14 11.85 21.38
C THR A 47 -10.53 11.98 21.98
N ARG A 48 -11.13 13.18 21.88
CA ARG A 48 -12.54 13.40 22.24
C ARG A 48 -13.52 12.59 21.38
N TRP A 49 -13.09 12.03 20.26
CA TRP A 49 -13.94 11.29 19.34
C TRP A 49 -13.72 9.77 19.50
N PRO A 50 -14.76 8.96 19.75
CA PRO A 50 -14.61 7.56 20.18
C PRO A 50 -13.78 6.65 19.26
N ARG A 51 -13.80 6.90 17.95
CA ARG A 51 -13.12 6.08 16.93
C ARG A 51 -11.84 6.72 16.39
N VAL A 52 -11.56 7.97 16.74
CA VAL A 52 -10.40 8.71 16.25
C VAL A 52 -9.32 8.62 17.32
N LYS A 53 -8.14 8.17 16.91
CA LYS A 53 -6.96 8.19 17.75
C LYS A 53 -6.00 9.25 17.24
N ARG A 54 -5.21 9.81 18.15
CA ARG A 54 -4.07 10.65 17.81
C ARG A 54 -2.83 9.78 17.73
N TYR A 55 -2.19 9.80 16.58
CA TYR A 55 -0.91 9.13 16.32
C TYR A 55 0.17 10.20 16.28
N THR A 56 1.18 10.06 17.12
CA THR A 56 2.33 10.95 17.18
C THR A 56 3.58 10.14 16.91
N SER A 57 4.41 10.56 15.95
CA SER A 57 5.66 9.85 15.64
C SER A 57 6.63 9.91 16.83
N ALA A 58 7.31 8.80 17.08
CA ALA A 58 8.34 8.70 18.10
C ALA A 58 9.64 9.43 17.70
N THR A 59 9.91 9.55 16.40
CA THR A 59 11.13 10.18 15.86
C THR A 59 10.94 11.65 15.51
N ASP A 60 9.72 12.07 15.19
CA ASP A 60 9.36 13.46 14.89
C ASP A 60 8.05 13.83 15.61
N PRO A 61 8.14 14.49 16.78
CA PRO A 61 6.95 14.89 17.54
C PRO A 61 6.02 15.88 16.82
N THR A 62 6.46 16.50 15.72
CA THR A 62 5.64 17.41 14.91
C THR A 62 4.75 16.64 13.91
N MET A 63 5.08 15.38 13.65
CA MET A 63 4.28 14.46 12.83
C MET A 63 3.15 13.86 13.67
N VAL A 64 2.02 14.57 13.65
CA VAL A 64 0.79 14.21 14.36
C VAL A 64 -0.36 14.05 13.39
N VAL A 65 -1.13 12.96 13.53
CA VAL A 65 -2.37 12.74 12.79
C VAL A 65 -3.48 12.25 13.70
N GLU A 66 -4.66 12.83 13.54
CA GLU A 66 -5.89 12.34 14.18
C GLU A 66 -6.73 11.66 13.12
N SER A 67 -6.87 10.34 13.23
CA SER A 67 -7.64 9.57 12.25
C SER A 67 -8.24 8.31 12.87
N VAL A 68 -9.21 7.74 12.18
CA VAL A 68 -9.66 6.38 12.46
C VAL A 68 -8.60 5.39 12.00
N ASN A 69 -8.47 4.24 12.69
CA ASN A 69 -7.54 3.19 12.27
C ASN A 69 -7.98 2.51 10.96
N SER A 70 -7.76 3.19 9.82
CA SER A 70 -8.10 2.73 8.48
C SER A 70 -6.91 2.03 7.81
N LEU A 71 -7.17 1.31 6.72
CA LEU A 71 -6.10 0.79 5.88
C LEU A 71 -5.24 1.91 5.28
N GLU A 72 -5.87 2.97 4.76
CA GLU A 72 -5.18 4.15 4.20
C GLU A 72 -4.23 4.80 5.21
N LEU A 73 -4.68 4.95 6.46
CA LEU A 73 -3.82 5.45 7.54
C LEU A 73 -2.63 4.52 7.74
N ARG A 74 -2.86 3.21 7.94
CA ARG A 74 -1.79 2.24 8.20
C ARG A 74 -0.75 2.20 7.09
N GLN A 75 -1.19 2.26 5.84
CA GLN A 75 -0.31 2.33 4.67
C GLN A 75 0.51 3.64 4.63
N THR A 76 -0.10 4.76 5.01
CA THR A 76 0.61 6.04 5.10
C THR A 76 1.65 6.02 6.23
N LEU A 77 1.29 5.50 7.40
CA LEU A 77 2.22 5.37 8.54
C LEU A 77 3.37 4.39 8.23
N PHE A 78 3.12 3.35 7.43
CA PHE A 78 4.17 2.50 6.89
C PHE A 78 5.13 3.30 5.99
N ALA A 79 4.59 4.06 5.02
CA ALA A 79 5.40 4.81 4.06
C ALA A 79 6.32 5.85 4.73
N THR A 80 5.87 6.49 5.82
CA THR A 80 6.67 7.50 6.55
C THR A 80 7.93 6.96 7.24
N GLN A 81 8.13 5.64 7.26
CA GLN A 81 9.33 5.01 7.82
C GLN A 81 10.53 5.12 6.89
N PHE A 82 10.31 5.49 5.64
CA PHE A 82 11.32 5.57 4.59
C PHE A 82 11.53 7.02 4.14
N PRO A 83 12.64 7.34 3.47
CA PRO A 83 12.78 8.60 2.78
C PRO A 83 11.69 8.78 1.71
N LEU A 84 11.21 10.02 1.53
CA LEU A 84 10.15 10.30 0.58
C LEU A 84 10.58 9.97 -0.87
N GLU A 85 11.83 10.24 -1.21
CA GLU A 85 12.42 9.96 -2.52
C GLU A 85 12.42 8.45 -2.81
N ASP A 86 12.93 7.64 -1.88
CA ASP A 86 12.91 6.18 -1.97
C ASP A 86 11.49 5.64 -2.16
N TYR A 87 10.50 6.22 -1.47
CA TYR A 87 9.10 5.83 -1.62
C TYR A 87 8.53 6.19 -3.00
N VAL A 88 8.88 7.37 -3.54
CA VAL A 88 8.50 7.79 -4.90
C VAL A 88 9.13 6.89 -5.96
N ASP A 89 10.42 6.59 -5.81
CA ASP A 89 11.18 5.76 -6.75
C ASP A 89 10.62 4.34 -6.82
N SER A 90 10.18 3.79 -5.68
CA SER A 90 9.42 2.54 -5.62
C SER A 90 8.17 2.50 -6.50
N PHE A 91 7.50 3.64 -6.75
CA PHE A 91 6.40 3.66 -7.70
C PHE A 91 6.86 3.70 -9.16
N MET A 92 8.08 4.12 -9.46
CA MET A 92 8.58 4.18 -10.83
C MET A 92 9.35 2.91 -11.23
N ASP A 93 9.90 2.19 -10.26
CA ASP A 93 10.67 0.96 -10.47
C ASP A 93 9.78 -0.24 -10.87
N PRO A 94 10.08 -0.98 -11.95
CA PRO A 94 9.30 -2.14 -12.37
C PRO A 94 9.12 -3.20 -11.27
N ASP A 95 10.14 -3.38 -10.45
CA ASP A 95 10.21 -4.33 -9.33
C ASP A 95 9.92 -3.68 -7.98
N ALA A 96 9.41 -2.44 -7.99
CA ALA A 96 8.99 -1.68 -6.83
C ALA A 96 10.09 -1.34 -5.80
N ASN A 97 11.37 -1.52 -6.15
CA ASN A 97 12.49 -1.18 -5.27
C ASN A 97 12.63 0.34 -5.08
N PRO A 98 13.16 0.84 -3.95
CA PRO A 98 13.80 0.07 -2.86
C PRO A 98 12.91 -0.25 -1.66
N VAL A 99 11.74 0.39 -1.52
CA VAL A 99 10.91 0.32 -0.31
C VAL A 99 9.76 -0.69 -0.43
N LEU A 100 9.18 -0.76 -1.62
CA LEU A 100 7.98 -1.53 -1.89
C LEU A 100 8.31 -2.88 -2.54
N ALA A 101 7.30 -3.72 -2.64
CA ALA A 101 7.40 -4.96 -3.37
C ALA A 101 6.28 -5.01 -4.42
N PRO A 102 6.53 -5.60 -5.60
CA PRO A 102 5.47 -5.92 -6.53
C PRO A 102 4.51 -6.84 -5.79
N TYR A 103 3.22 -6.70 -6.09
CA TYR A 103 2.27 -7.72 -5.72
C TYR A 103 2.70 -9.00 -6.42
N LEU A 104 3.28 -9.92 -5.63
CA LEU A 104 3.61 -11.26 -6.07
C LEU A 104 2.31 -12.05 -6.15
N SER A 105 1.49 -11.74 -7.14
CA SER A 105 0.43 -12.63 -7.57
C SER A 105 1.08 -13.78 -8.36
N SER A 106 1.68 -14.74 -7.67
CA SER A 106 1.47 -16.07 -8.22
C SER A 106 -0.01 -16.38 -7.96
N VAL A 107 -0.81 -16.37 -9.02
CA VAL A 107 -2.18 -16.90 -8.97
C VAL A 107 -2.11 -18.43 -8.92
N GLU A 108 -0.93 -19.04 -9.06
CA GLU A 108 -0.75 -20.49 -9.18
C GLU A 108 -1.31 -21.26 -7.97
N PRO A 109 -1.12 -20.85 -6.70
CA PRO A 109 -1.73 -21.54 -5.55
C PRO A 109 -3.27 -21.51 -5.57
N HIS A 110 -3.86 -20.43 -6.08
CA HIS A 110 -5.30 -20.31 -6.21
C HIS A 110 -5.84 -21.12 -7.40
N LEU A 111 -5.15 -21.07 -8.55
CA LEU A 111 -5.48 -21.89 -9.73
C LEU A 111 -5.29 -23.39 -9.43
N GLU A 112 -4.29 -23.76 -8.64
CA GLU A 112 -4.04 -25.12 -8.18
C GLU A 112 -5.15 -25.59 -7.23
N HIS A 113 -5.62 -24.74 -6.30
CA HIS A 113 -6.81 -25.03 -5.50
C HIS A 113 -8.06 -25.28 -6.35
N LEU A 114 -8.29 -24.44 -7.38
CA LEU A 114 -9.42 -24.59 -8.29
C LEU A 114 -9.29 -25.88 -9.13
N ARG A 115 -8.08 -26.24 -9.58
CA ARG A 115 -7.79 -27.52 -10.25
C ARG A 115 -8.06 -28.71 -9.32
N HIS A 116 -7.62 -28.67 -8.06
CA HIS A 116 -7.91 -29.71 -7.07
C HIS A 116 -9.41 -29.82 -6.75
N ALA A 117 -10.15 -28.73 -6.81
CA ALA A 117 -11.60 -28.71 -6.69
C ALA A 117 -12.34 -29.15 -7.97
N GLY A 118 -11.62 -29.57 -9.02
CA GLY A 118 -12.20 -30.05 -10.28
C GLY A 118 -12.73 -28.94 -11.21
N VAL A 119 -12.43 -27.68 -10.92
CA VAL A 119 -12.80 -26.55 -11.77
C VAL A 119 -11.92 -26.56 -13.02
N LYS A 120 -12.54 -26.65 -14.20
CA LYS A 120 -11.84 -26.52 -15.48
C LYS A 120 -11.50 -25.05 -15.70
N LEU A 121 -10.23 -24.72 -15.56
CA LEU A 121 -9.70 -23.40 -15.88
C LEU A 121 -9.35 -23.34 -17.38
N PRO A 122 -9.57 -22.19 -18.06
CA PRO A 122 -9.11 -21.99 -19.42
C PRO A 122 -7.59 -22.20 -19.49
N SER A 123 -7.12 -22.86 -20.55
CA SER A 123 -5.70 -22.94 -20.87
C SER A 123 -5.20 -21.63 -21.47
N ASP A 124 -3.90 -21.39 -21.46
CA ASP A 124 -3.30 -20.20 -22.10
C ASP A 124 -3.58 -20.14 -23.62
N ALA A 125 -3.90 -21.28 -24.25
CA ALA A 125 -4.34 -21.35 -25.64
C ALA A 125 -5.75 -20.75 -25.84
N ASP A 126 -6.64 -20.89 -24.86
CA ASP A 126 -8.02 -20.39 -24.93
C ASP A 126 -8.10 -18.87 -24.83
N TYR A 127 -7.09 -18.22 -24.22
CA TYR A 127 -6.96 -16.76 -24.18
C TYR A 127 -6.46 -16.16 -25.49
N LEU A 128 -5.70 -16.91 -26.30
CA LEU A 128 -5.18 -16.45 -27.59
C LEU A 128 -6.21 -16.55 -28.72
N GLU A 129 -7.17 -17.47 -28.64
CA GLU A 129 -8.25 -17.58 -29.64
C GLU A 129 -9.29 -16.44 -29.55
N GLY A 130 -9.45 -15.80 -28.39
CA GLY A 130 -10.40 -14.70 -28.21
C GLY A 130 -9.95 -13.32 -28.72
N THR A 131 -8.77 -13.23 -29.34
CA THR A 131 -8.20 -11.96 -29.86
C THR A 131 -7.98 -11.93 -31.38
N ARG A 132 -8.61 -12.84 -32.12
CA ARG A 132 -8.69 -12.79 -33.59
C ARG A 132 -10.08 -12.38 -34.09
#